data_AF-A0A382UGG9-F1
#
_entry.id   AF-A0A382UGG9-F1
#
_cell.length_a   1.000
_cell.length_b   1.000
_cell.length_c   1.000
_cell.angle_alpha   90.00
_cell.angle_beta   90.00
_cell.angle_gamma   90.00
#
_symmetry.space_group_name_H-M   'P 1'
#
loop_
_entity.id
_entity.type
_entity.pdbx_description
1 polymer ?
#
loop_
_entity_poly.entity_id
_entity_poly.type
_entity_poly.pdbx_seq_one_letter_code
_entity_poly.pdbx_strand_id
1 'polypeptide(L)'
;MANLVRPVTKWAVECTLPDQIPSVIRRAFNEANSHPKGPVYVGFSSNALEATAEMNIVPSNKVDDATRPSLKGIQEAASLLAVAKSPMMIVGDRVSDDGAVDQAVELAELLGLPVFQSRGAEVAFPTIHPQFMGNHSLRVTSDRETLQQSDVVLAIGMDTFDELFYWGDVILGQDAKLIHIDPIHGRVGRSEPTDVGIISNCRLGIEELIASLKPQLTPANVDEIKTRLQSSVNGAVAKRRAFDESVSEKWDSRPMTPARMMDELSKALPDNAIVVDDAISNRGALRHYFKAE
;
A
#
# COMPACT_ATOMS: atom_id res chain seq x y z
N MET A 1 -11.85 27.43 -17.21
CA MET A 1 -10.88 26.79 -16.28
C MET A 1 -11.05 25.27 -16.18
N ALA A 2 -12.28 24.74 -16.15
CA ALA A 2 -12.54 23.30 -16.04
C ALA A 2 -11.80 22.42 -17.07
N ASN A 3 -11.68 22.87 -18.33
CA ASN A 3 -10.93 22.12 -19.35
C ASN A 3 -9.42 22.05 -19.07
N LEU A 4 -8.84 23.08 -18.43
CA LEU A 4 -7.41 23.13 -18.13
C LEU A 4 -7.03 22.11 -17.05
N VAL A 5 -7.88 21.94 -16.03
CA VAL A 5 -7.62 21.06 -14.89
C VAL A 5 -8.15 19.63 -15.07
N ARG A 6 -8.86 19.36 -16.17
CA ARG A 6 -9.43 18.03 -16.48
C ARG A 6 -8.39 16.89 -16.45
N PRO A 7 -7.14 17.05 -16.97
CA PRO A 7 -6.16 15.95 -16.94
C PRO A 7 -5.66 15.58 -15.53
N VAL A 8 -5.86 16.46 -14.53
CA VAL A 8 -5.36 16.30 -13.15
C VAL A 8 -6.47 16.21 -12.11
N THR A 9 -7.72 16.03 -12.55
CA THR A 9 -8.89 15.86 -11.68
C THR A 9 -9.72 14.68 -12.16
N LYS A 10 -10.37 13.97 -11.23
CA LYS A 10 -11.34 12.91 -11.56
C LYS A 10 -12.53 13.47 -12.33
N TRP A 11 -12.96 14.66 -11.93
CA TRP A 11 -14.09 15.34 -12.51
C TRP A 11 -13.87 16.85 -12.46
N ALA A 12 -14.11 17.52 -13.58
CA ALA A 12 -14.05 18.97 -13.69
C ALA A 12 -15.31 19.49 -14.38
N VAL A 13 -16.02 20.40 -13.73
CA VAL A 13 -17.28 20.97 -14.20
C VAL A 13 -17.36 22.47 -13.89
N GLU A 14 -18.27 23.16 -14.56
CA GLU A 14 -18.59 24.57 -14.31
C GLU A 14 -20.10 24.73 -14.17
N CYS A 15 -20.56 25.33 -13.07
CA CYS A 15 -21.95 25.71 -12.87
C CYS A 15 -22.19 27.11 -13.45
N THR A 16 -23.22 27.25 -14.26
CA THR A 16 -23.62 28.52 -14.87
C THR A 16 -24.92 29.10 -14.30
N LEU A 17 -25.68 28.29 -13.56
CA LEU A 17 -26.94 28.67 -12.90
C LEU A 17 -26.93 28.25 -11.42
N PRO A 18 -27.61 28.99 -10.52
CA PRO A 18 -27.61 28.71 -9.08
C PRO A 18 -28.28 27.37 -8.70
N ASP A 19 -29.29 26.93 -9.45
CA ASP A 19 -30.02 25.67 -9.23
C ASP A 19 -29.18 24.41 -9.53
N GLN A 20 -28.07 24.55 -10.27
CA GLN A 20 -27.14 23.45 -10.54
C GLN A 20 -26.29 23.11 -9.31
N ILE A 21 -25.97 24.10 -8.47
CA ILE A 21 -24.97 24.01 -7.40
C ILE A 21 -25.23 22.84 -6.45
N PRO A 22 -26.44 22.64 -5.89
CA PRO A 22 -26.66 21.55 -4.92
C PRO A 22 -26.40 20.16 -5.52
N SER A 23 -26.82 19.93 -6.77
CA SER A 23 -26.64 18.63 -7.44
C SER A 23 -25.17 18.39 -7.84
N VAL A 24 -24.51 19.43 -8.36
CA VAL A 24 -23.10 19.37 -8.76
C VAL A 24 -22.19 19.16 -7.57
N ILE A 25 -22.42 19.86 -6.45
CA ILE A 25 -21.61 19.68 -5.24
C ILE A 25 -21.81 18.29 -4.64
N ARG A 26 -23.05 17.78 -4.62
CA ARG A 26 -23.30 16.39 -4.21
C ARG A 26 -22.49 15.40 -5.03
N ARG A 27 -22.49 15.56 -6.36
CA ARG A 27 -21.69 14.73 -7.25
C ARG A 27 -20.19 14.92 -7.03
N ALA A 28 -19.71 16.15 -6.83
CA ALA A 28 -18.30 16.45 -6.60
C ALA A 28 -17.76 15.65 -5.40
N PHE A 29 -18.47 15.65 -4.27
CA PHE A 29 -18.09 14.86 -3.10
C PHE A 29 -18.17 13.35 -3.36
N ASN A 30 -19.18 12.88 -4.09
CA ASN A 30 -19.28 11.46 -4.44
C ASN A 30 -18.10 11.01 -5.34
N GLU A 31 -17.79 11.77 -6.39
CA GLU A 31 -16.68 11.50 -7.30
C GLU A 31 -15.33 11.56 -6.57
N ALA A 32 -15.14 12.54 -5.67
CA ALA A 32 -13.89 12.67 -4.91
C ALA A 32 -13.65 11.49 -3.95
N ASN A 33 -14.72 10.99 -3.32
CA ASN A 33 -14.65 9.95 -2.30
C ASN A 33 -14.79 8.51 -2.83
N SER A 34 -15.19 8.31 -4.09
CA SER A 34 -15.26 6.98 -4.70
C SER A 34 -13.88 6.52 -5.16
N HIS A 35 -13.57 5.23 -5.05
CA HIS A 35 -12.26 4.69 -5.48
C HIS A 35 -12.05 4.74 -7.02
N PRO A 36 -10.81 5.02 -7.51
CA PRO A 36 -9.70 5.64 -6.78
C PRO A 36 -10.10 7.03 -6.28
N LYS A 37 -9.85 7.34 -4.99
CA LYS A 37 -10.14 8.68 -4.43
C LYS A 37 -9.23 9.72 -5.09
N GLY A 38 -9.73 10.95 -5.24
CA GLY A 38 -8.94 11.97 -5.92
C GLY A 38 -9.64 13.32 -6.07
N PRO A 39 -8.93 14.34 -6.57
CA PRO A 39 -9.42 15.70 -6.62
C PRO A 39 -10.52 15.88 -7.68
N VAL A 40 -11.43 16.80 -7.41
CA VAL A 40 -12.46 17.28 -8.32
C VAL A 40 -12.41 18.81 -8.40
N TYR A 41 -12.83 19.37 -9.52
CA TYR A 41 -12.92 20.81 -9.72
C TYR A 41 -14.36 21.22 -10.05
N VAL A 42 -14.87 22.20 -9.30
CA VAL A 42 -16.15 22.84 -9.58
C VAL A 42 -15.92 24.35 -9.73
N GLY A 43 -16.09 24.84 -10.95
CA GLY A 43 -16.12 26.28 -11.23
C GLY A 43 -17.53 26.83 -11.10
N PHE A 44 -17.64 28.12 -10.75
CA PHE A 44 -18.91 28.85 -10.73
C PHE A 44 -18.77 30.11 -11.57
N SER A 45 -19.69 30.34 -12.49
CA SER A 45 -19.79 31.63 -13.17
C SER A 45 -20.37 32.69 -12.23
N SER A 46 -20.16 33.98 -12.53
CA SER A 46 -20.81 35.07 -11.78
C SER A 46 -22.33 34.91 -11.73
N ASN A 47 -22.97 34.49 -12.83
CA ASN A 47 -24.41 34.25 -12.87
C ASN A 47 -24.85 33.18 -11.85
N ALA A 48 -24.07 32.12 -11.69
CA ALA A 48 -24.38 31.06 -10.73
C ALA A 48 -24.28 31.56 -9.27
N LEU A 49 -23.43 32.56 -9.01
CA LEU A 49 -23.19 33.11 -7.66
C LEU A 49 -24.11 34.29 -7.32
N GLU A 50 -24.50 35.09 -8.32
CA GLU A 50 -25.25 36.33 -8.13
C GLU A 50 -26.76 36.14 -8.25
N ALA A 51 -27.22 35.13 -9.00
CA ALA A 51 -28.64 34.82 -9.13
C ALA A 51 -29.17 33.98 -7.95
N THR A 52 -30.50 33.86 -7.86
CA THR A 52 -31.18 33.10 -6.81
C THR A 52 -32.00 31.94 -7.40
N ALA A 53 -32.11 30.85 -6.65
CA ALA A 53 -32.97 29.72 -6.97
C ALA A 53 -33.52 29.08 -5.69
N GLU A 54 -34.76 28.60 -5.74
CA GLU A 54 -35.37 27.82 -4.66
C GLU A 54 -34.99 26.34 -4.83
N MET A 55 -34.26 25.79 -3.86
CA MET A 55 -33.73 24.42 -3.94
C MET A 55 -33.88 23.68 -2.62
N ASN A 56 -34.19 22.39 -2.70
CA ASN A 56 -34.15 21.50 -1.55
C ASN A 56 -32.74 20.94 -1.36
N ILE A 57 -32.12 21.22 -0.21
CA ILE A 57 -30.81 20.68 0.15
C ILE A 57 -31.02 19.48 1.07
N VAL A 58 -30.82 18.28 0.53
CA VAL A 58 -30.95 17.02 1.25
C VAL A 58 -29.56 16.36 1.36
N PRO A 59 -29.06 16.03 2.57
CA PRO A 59 -27.78 15.37 2.71
C PRO A 59 -27.83 13.93 2.16
N SER A 60 -26.72 13.47 1.58
CA SER A 60 -26.55 12.06 1.22
C SER A 60 -26.01 11.27 2.41
N ASN A 61 -26.42 10.01 2.53
CA ASN A 61 -25.79 9.07 3.46
C ASN A 61 -24.42 8.62 2.94
N LYS A 62 -23.59 8.10 3.84
CA LYS A 62 -22.34 7.42 3.48
C LYS A 62 -22.66 6.21 2.59
N VAL A 63 -21.85 5.99 1.57
CA VAL A 63 -21.91 4.79 0.72
C VAL A 63 -20.97 3.74 1.30
N ASP A 64 -21.47 2.52 1.47
CA ASP A 64 -20.65 1.36 1.80
C ASP A 64 -20.25 0.67 0.49
N ASP A 65 -19.01 0.85 0.06
CA ASP A 65 -18.48 0.43 -1.24
C ASP A 65 -17.46 -0.73 -1.15
N ALA A 66 -17.26 -1.30 0.03
CA ALA A 66 -16.36 -2.43 0.23
C ALA A 66 -16.85 -3.68 -0.51
N THR A 67 -16.02 -4.19 -1.42
CA THR A 67 -16.31 -5.39 -2.22
C THR A 67 -15.66 -6.63 -1.59
N ARG A 68 -16.41 -7.74 -1.56
CA ARG A 68 -15.87 -9.06 -1.16
C ARG A 68 -15.18 -9.74 -2.35
N PRO A 69 -14.15 -10.57 -2.10
CA PRO A 69 -13.45 -11.27 -3.16
C PRO A 69 -14.30 -12.41 -3.73
N SER A 70 -13.98 -12.85 -4.95
CA SER A 70 -14.53 -14.10 -5.48
C SER A 70 -13.95 -15.31 -4.74
N LEU A 71 -14.80 -16.28 -4.37
CA LEU A 71 -14.36 -17.49 -3.68
C LEU A 71 -13.32 -18.29 -4.49
N LYS A 72 -13.49 -18.35 -5.82
CA LYS A 72 -12.55 -19.03 -6.71
C LYS A 72 -11.14 -18.44 -6.59
N GLY A 73 -11.01 -17.11 -6.68
CA GLY A 73 -9.71 -16.45 -6.55
C GLY A 73 -9.07 -16.66 -5.17
N ILE A 74 -9.87 -16.63 -4.10
CA ILE A 74 -9.40 -16.93 -2.74
C ILE A 74 -8.89 -18.37 -2.60
N GLN A 75 -9.60 -19.34 -3.20
CA GLN A 75 -9.18 -20.74 -3.17
C GLN A 75 -7.87 -20.95 -3.95
N GLU A 76 -7.77 -20.37 -5.15
CA GLU A 76 -6.55 -20.43 -5.98
C GLU A 76 -5.34 -19.79 -5.27
N ALA A 77 -5.52 -18.60 -4.68
CA ALA A 77 -4.50 -17.93 -3.89
C ALA A 77 -4.07 -18.76 -2.67
N ALA A 78 -5.03 -19.29 -1.91
CA ALA A 78 -4.75 -20.11 -0.74
C ALA A 78 -3.98 -21.39 -1.10
N SER A 79 -4.36 -22.07 -2.19
CA SER A 79 -3.65 -23.27 -2.65
C SER A 79 -2.21 -22.98 -3.08
N LEU A 80 -1.95 -21.86 -3.75
CA LEU A 80 -0.59 -21.43 -4.08
C LEU A 80 0.25 -21.15 -2.81
N LEU A 81 -0.30 -20.39 -1.86
CA LEU A 81 0.39 -20.02 -0.62
C LEU A 81 0.65 -21.23 0.30
N ALA A 82 -0.25 -22.21 0.33
CA ALA A 82 -0.14 -23.39 1.19
C ALA A 82 1.07 -24.29 0.83
N VAL A 83 1.50 -24.28 -0.43
CA VAL A 83 2.63 -25.08 -0.92
C VAL A 83 3.90 -24.27 -1.18
N ALA A 84 3.83 -22.95 -1.02
CA ALA A 84 4.94 -22.04 -1.27
C ALA A 84 6.10 -22.25 -0.29
N LYS A 85 7.31 -22.32 -0.84
CA LYS A 85 8.57 -22.52 -0.10
C LYS A 85 9.20 -21.20 0.31
N SER A 86 9.21 -20.21 -0.59
CA SER A 86 9.79 -18.89 -0.37
C SER A 86 8.81 -17.75 -0.68
N PRO A 87 7.60 -17.74 -0.09
CA PRO A 87 6.64 -16.66 -0.32
C PRO A 87 7.07 -15.38 0.39
N MET A 88 6.75 -14.24 -0.21
CA MET A 88 6.89 -12.91 0.39
C MET A 88 5.60 -12.10 0.24
N MET A 89 5.39 -11.14 1.15
CA MET A 89 4.25 -10.22 1.08
C MET A 89 4.73 -8.78 0.83
N ILE A 90 4.08 -8.08 -0.09
CA ILE A 90 4.28 -6.65 -0.32
C ILE A 90 2.93 -5.95 -0.14
N VAL A 91 2.89 -5.00 0.80
CA VAL A 91 1.69 -4.22 1.10
C VAL A 91 1.82 -2.78 0.64
N GLY A 92 0.74 -2.20 0.13
CA GLY A 92 0.67 -0.78 -0.23
C GLY A 92 -0.35 0.01 0.58
N ASP A 93 -0.43 1.30 0.29
CA ASP A 93 -1.22 2.29 1.05
C ASP A 93 -2.69 1.88 1.22
N ARG A 94 -3.26 1.15 0.24
CA ARG A 94 -4.68 0.76 0.27
C ARG A 94 -4.98 -0.25 1.38
N VAL A 95 -3.97 -0.92 1.94
CA VAL A 95 -4.11 -1.75 3.15
C VAL A 95 -4.47 -0.88 4.36
N SER A 96 -3.81 0.27 4.51
CA SER A 96 -4.15 1.25 5.56
C SER A 96 -5.51 1.91 5.27
N ASP A 97 -5.75 2.33 4.03
CA ASP A 97 -7.01 2.97 3.62
C ASP A 97 -8.24 2.10 3.92
N ASP A 98 -8.11 0.78 3.72
CA ASP A 98 -9.16 -0.21 3.96
C ASP A 98 -9.22 -0.71 5.41
N GLY A 99 -8.35 -0.21 6.30
CA GLY A 99 -8.27 -0.61 7.71
C GLY A 99 -7.87 -2.07 7.88
N ALA A 100 -6.92 -2.55 7.08
CA ALA A 100 -6.53 -3.95 6.96
C ALA A 100 -5.15 -4.27 7.59
N VAL A 101 -4.56 -3.34 8.34
CA VAL A 101 -3.20 -3.48 8.93
C VAL A 101 -3.15 -4.70 9.86
N ASP A 102 -4.10 -4.84 10.78
CA ASP A 102 -4.15 -5.97 11.71
C ASP A 102 -4.30 -7.32 10.99
N GLN A 103 -5.13 -7.35 9.94
CA GLN A 103 -5.33 -8.55 9.13
C GLN A 103 -4.07 -8.90 8.33
N ALA A 104 -3.34 -7.90 7.82
CA ALA A 104 -2.06 -8.11 7.17
C ALA A 104 -1.03 -8.69 8.15
N VAL A 105 -1.00 -8.22 9.40
CA VAL A 105 -0.17 -8.80 10.48
C VAL A 105 -0.57 -10.25 10.74
N GLU A 106 -1.86 -10.54 10.93
CA GLU A 106 -2.35 -11.91 11.16
C GLU A 106 -1.94 -12.85 10.01
N LEU A 107 -2.08 -12.42 8.75
CA LEU A 107 -1.67 -13.21 7.60
C LEU A 107 -0.16 -13.42 7.54
N ALA A 108 0.62 -12.37 7.83
CA ALA A 108 2.08 -12.45 7.86
C ALA A 108 2.57 -13.44 8.92
N GLU A 109 1.98 -13.41 10.12
CA GLU A 109 2.32 -14.32 11.22
C GLU A 109 1.86 -15.75 10.92
N LEU A 110 0.64 -15.92 10.39
CA LEU A 110 0.06 -17.22 10.03
C LEU A 110 0.96 -18.00 9.07
N LEU A 111 1.57 -17.31 8.12
CA LEU A 111 2.43 -17.90 7.11
C LEU A 111 3.92 -17.64 7.38
N GLY A 112 4.31 -16.90 8.41
CA GLY A 112 5.70 -16.52 8.66
C GLY A 112 6.34 -15.72 7.52
N LEU A 113 5.58 -14.89 6.80
CA LEU A 113 6.05 -14.17 5.60
C LEU A 113 7.03 -13.04 5.93
N PRO A 114 8.12 -12.85 5.18
CA PRO A 114 8.80 -11.57 5.14
C PRO A 114 7.88 -10.53 4.49
N VAL A 115 7.70 -9.40 5.18
CA VAL A 115 6.79 -8.34 4.74
C VAL A 115 7.56 -7.12 4.31
N PHE A 116 7.26 -6.62 3.12
CA PHE A 116 7.77 -5.37 2.61
C PHE A 116 6.63 -4.39 2.39
N GLN A 117 6.93 -3.10 2.47
CA GLN A 117 5.99 -2.06 2.06
C GLN A 117 6.38 -1.55 0.67
N SER A 118 5.39 -1.35 -0.20
CA SER A 118 5.59 -0.69 -1.49
C SER A 118 5.90 0.79 -1.29
N ARG A 119 6.38 1.47 -2.33
CA ARG A 119 6.48 2.93 -2.28
C ARG A 119 5.10 3.54 -2.03
N GLY A 120 4.95 4.25 -0.92
CA GLY A 120 3.66 4.78 -0.48
C GLY A 120 3.81 5.94 0.51
N ALA A 121 2.69 6.57 0.81
CA ALA A 121 2.60 7.64 1.82
C ALA A 121 2.27 7.08 3.20
N GLU A 122 1.44 6.03 3.25
CA GLU A 122 0.85 5.50 4.47
C GLU A 122 1.75 4.46 5.15
N VAL A 123 1.31 4.03 6.33
CA VAL A 123 1.90 2.91 7.08
C VAL A 123 0.98 1.72 6.88
N ALA A 124 1.33 0.85 5.93
CA ALA A 124 0.53 -0.31 5.54
C ALA A 124 0.86 -1.56 6.38
N PHE A 125 1.92 -1.49 7.18
CA PHE A 125 2.35 -2.53 8.10
C PHE A 125 3.14 -1.91 9.27
N PRO A 126 3.02 -2.40 10.51
CA PRO A 126 3.73 -1.81 11.63
C PRO A 126 5.24 -1.91 11.44
N THR A 127 5.92 -0.76 11.44
CA THR A 127 7.34 -0.67 11.09
C THR A 127 8.27 -1.29 12.14
N ILE A 128 7.76 -1.51 13.35
CA ILE A 128 8.46 -2.17 14.45
C ILE A 128 8.27 -3.68 14.48
N HIS A 129 7.39 -4.21 13.62
CA HIS A 129 7.05 -5.63 13.63
C HIS A 129 8.26 -6.48 13.23
N PRO A 130 8.54 -7.61 13.91
CA PRO A 130 9.73 -8.42 13.65
C PRO A 130 9.87 -8.94 12.21
N GLN A 131 8.75 -9.14 11.50
CA GLN A 131 8.74 -9.60 10.10
C GLN A 131 8.83 -8.46 9.07
N PHE A 132 8.89 -7.20 9.49
CA PHE A 132 8.96 -6.06 8.59
C PHE A 132 10.38 -5.87 8.04
N MET A 133 10.51 -6.02 6.72
CA MET A 133 11.77 -5.92 5.97
C MET A 133 12.04 -4.52 5.43
N GLY A 134 11.19 -3.54 5.75
CA GLY A 134 11.25 -2.18 5.23
C GLY A 134 10.57 -2.00 3.87
N ASN A 135 10.85 -0.88 3.22
CA ASN A 135 10.34 -0.64 1.88
C ASN A 135 11.04 -1.53 0.85
N HIS A 136 10.28 -2.04 -0.11
CA HIS A 136 10.80 -2.67 -1.32
C HIS A 136 10.96 -1.64 -2.42
N SER A 137 12.09 -1.65 -3.13
CA SER A 137 12.36 -0.75 -4.23
C SER A 137 13.10 -1.44 -5.36
N LEU A 138 12.57 -1.35 -6.59
CA LEU A 138 13.27 -1.87 -7.77
C LEU A 138 14.58 -1.12 -8.06
N ARG A 139 14.81 0.04 -7.43
CA ARG A 139 16.08 0.78 -7.55
C ARG A 139 17.21 0.15 -6.74
N VAL A 140 16.89 -0.72 -5.79
CA VAL A 140 17.85 -1.39 -4.92
C VAL A 140 18.10 -2.79 -5.46
N THR A 141 19.36 -3.12 -5.75
CA THR A 141 19.73 -4.42 -6.35
C THR A 141 19.32 -5.60 -5.45
N SER A 142 19.57 -5.52 -4.14
CA SER A 142 19.19 -6.59 -3.21
C SER A 142 17.68 -6.82 -3.14
N ASP A 143 16.87 -5.77 -3.28
CA ASP A 143 15.41 -5.90 -3.27
C ASP A 143 14.92 -6.57 -4.57
N ARG A 144 15.56 -6.31 -5.71
CA ARG A 144 15.27 -7.05 -6.95
C ARG A 144 15.66 -8.52 -6.82
N GLU A 145 16.78 -8.82 -6.17
CA GLU A 145 17.20 -10.21 -5.90
C GLU A 145 16.19 -10.96 -5.03
N THR A 146 15.52 -10.32 -4.07
CA THR A 146 14.48 -10.99 -3.28
C THR A 146 13.26 -11.38 -4.13
N LEU A 147 12.88 -10.58 -5.13
CA LEU A 147 11.81 -10.95 -6.07
C LEU A 147 12.20 -12.17 -6.92
N GLN A 148 13.47 -12.27 -7.31
CA GLN A 148 13.97 -13.40 -8.10
C GLN A 148 14.10 -14.69 -7.29
N GLN A 149 14.26 -14.58 -5.97
CA GLN A 149 14.36 -15.71 -5.04
C GLN A 149 13.00 -16.21 -4.52
N SER A 150 11.93 -15.42 -4.73
CA SER A 150 10.60 -15.75 -4.24
C SER A 150 9.85 -16.62 -5.24
N ASP A 151 9.18 -17.67 -4.76
CA ASP A 151 8.32 -18.51 -5.59
C ASP A 151 6.86 -18.02 -5.62
N VAL A 152 6.44 -17.26 -4.61
CA VAL A 152 5.15 -16.57 -4.57
C VAL A 152 5.32 -15.15 -4.04
N VAL A 153 4.82 -14.16 -4.76
CA VAL A 153 4.70 -12.77 -4.29
C VAL A 153 3.22 -12.47 -4.06
N LEU A 154 2.88 -12.15 -2.81
CA LEU A 154 1.56 -11.68 -2.44
C LEU A 154 1.57 -10.14 -2.37
N ALA A 155 1.03 -9.50 -3.39
CA ALA A 155 0.89 -8.05 -3.47
C ALA A 155 -0.52 -7.61 -3.05
N ILE A 156 -0.63 -6.73 -2.06
CA ILE A 156 -1.91 -6.29 -1.51
C ILE A 156 -1.99 -4.76 -1.49
N GLY A 157 -3.05 -4.21 -2.07
CA GLY A 157 -3.38 -2.80 -1.96
C GLY A 157 -2.37 -1.86 -2.62
N MET A 158 -1.76 -2.29 -3.71
CA MET A 158 -0.74 -1.55 -4.44
C MET A 158 -0.86 -1.71 -5.95
N ASP A 159 -0.30 -0.78 -6.71
CA ASP A 159 0.01 -1.00 -8.12
C ASP A 159 1.34 -1.78 -8.19
N THR A 160 1.29 -3.04 -8.63
CA THR A 160 2.44 -3.96 -8.63
C THR A 160 3.56 -3.43 -9.53
N PHE A 161 4.71 -3.11 -8.94
CA PHE A 161 5.94 -2.72 -9.64
C PHE A 161 5.80 -1.48 -10.56
N ASP A 162 4.80 -0.62 -10.33
CA ASP A 162 4.61 0.62 -11.08
C ASP A 162 5.67 1.66 -10.65
N GLU A 163 6.75 1.75 -11.44
CA GLU A 163 7.90 2.62 -11.17
C GLU A 163 8.05 3.72 -12.21
N LEU A 164 8.70 4.83 -11.80
CA LEU A 164 8.95 5.98 -12.68
C LEU A 164 9.84 5.61 -13.88
N PHE A 165 10.76 4.68 -13.67
CA PHE A 165 11.68 4.22 -14.70
C PHE A 165 11.31 2.80 -15.10
N TYR A 166 11.44 2.51 -16.39
CA TYR A 166 11.25 1.17 -16.91
C TYR A 166 12.38 0.24 -16.43
N TRP A 167 12.02 -0.89 -15.83
CA TRP A 167 12.96 -1.87 -15.28
C TRP A 167 12.97 -3.21 -16.02
N GLY A 168 12.03 -3.44 -16.92
CA GLY A 168 11.88 -4.69 -17.63
C GLY A 168 10.43 -4.92 -18.03
N ASP A 169 10.24 -5.95 -18.85
CA ASP A 169 8.92 -6.37 -19.33
C ASP A 169 8.21 -7.23 -18.27
N VAL A 170 8.96 -8.15 -17.65
CA VAL A 170 8.54 -8.98 -16.52
C VAL A 170 9.62 -8.89 -15.45
N ILE A 171 9.23 -8.51 -14.24
CA ILE A 171 10.13 -8.25 -13.12
C ILE A 171 10.35 -9.50 -12.26
N LEU A 172 9.32 -10.34 -12.16
CA LEU A 172 9.38 -11.57 -11.37
C LEU A 172 10.23 -12.67 -12.04
N GLY A 173 10.70 -13.62 -11.23
CA GLY A 173 11.37 -14.81 -11.73
C GLY A 173 10.41 -15.66 -12.58
N GLN A 174 10.96 -16.42 -13.53
CA GLN A 174 10.16 -17.20 -14.51
C GLN A 174 9.15 -18.16 -13.86
N ASP A 175 9.51 -18.75 -12.72
CA ASP A 175 8.68 -19.71 -11.98
C ASP A 175 7.88 -19.06 -10.83
N ALA A 176 8.11 -17.77 -10.56
CA ALA A 176 7.45 -17.05 -9.49
C ALA A 176 5.98 -16.80 -9.83
N LYS A 177 5.11 -16.90 -8.82
CA LYS A 177 3.68 -16.64 -8.93
C LYS A 177 3.29 -15.33 -8.28
N LEU A 178 2.47 -14.54 -8.97
CA LEU A 178 1.93 -13.29 -8.43
C LEU A 178 0.47 -13.46 -8.03
N ILE A 179 0.19 -13.23 -6.75
CA ILE A 179 -1.15 -13.05 -6.22
C ILE A 179 -1.34 -11.56 -5.96
N HIS A 180 -2.33 -10.94 -6.58
CA HIS A 180 -2.56 -9.50 -6.49
C HIS A 180 -3.98 -9.21 -6.00
N ILE A 181 -4.09 -8.68 -4.80
CA ILE A 181 -5.35 -8.26 -4.17
C ILE A 181 -5.42 -6.73 -4.18
N ASP A 182 -6.43 -6.15 -4.81
CA ASP A 182 -6.61 -4.70 -4.83
C ASP A 182 -8.08 -4.28 -4.92
N PRO A 183 -8.51 -3.20 -4.23
CA PRO A 183 -9.89 -2.72 -4.31
C PRO A 183 -10.21 -2.02 -5.64
N ILE A 184 -9.19 -1.58 -6.39
CA ILE A 184 -9.37 -0.74 -7.56
C ILE A 184 -9.45 -1.58 -8.84
N HIS A 185 -10.63 -1.58 -9.46
CA HIS A 185 -10.84 -2.22 -10.76
C HIS A 185 -9.84 -1.72 -11.82
N GLY A 186 -9.30 -2.67 -12.60
CA GLY A 186 -8.34 -2.38 -13.67
C GLY A 186 -6.90 -2.09 -13.21
N ARG A 187 -6.59 -2.20 -11.91
CA ARG A 187 -5.21 -2.18 -11.40
C ARG A 187 -4.60 -3.56 -11.31
N VAL A 188 -5.39 -4.56 -10.94
CA VAL A 188 -4.97 -5.95 -10.87
C VAL A 188 -4.51 -6.45 -12.23
N GLY A 189 -3.30 -7.00 -12.32
CA GLY A 189 -2.71 -7.53 -13.57
C GLY A 189 -2.39 -6.49 -14.64
N ARG A 190 -2.37 -5.20 -14.29
CA ARG A 190 -2.11 -4.12 -15.25
C ARG A 190 -0.63 -3.95 -15.58
N SER A 191 0.22 -3.96 -14.55
CA SER A 191 1.63 -3.58 -14.68
C SER A 191 2.58 -4.78 -14.67
N GLU A 192 2.13 -5.94 -14.16
CA GLU A 192 2.89 -7.19 -14.09
C GLU A 192 1.94 -8.36 -14.38
N PRO A 193 2.36 -9.40 -15.12
CA PRO A 193 1.58 -10.62 -15.28
C PRO A 193 1.17 -11.21 -13.93
N THR A 194 -0.12 -11.37 -13.71
CA THR A 194 -0.70 -11.83 -12.44
C THR A 194 -1.33 -13.21 -12.62
N ASP A 195 -0.87 -14.20 -11.85
CA ASP A 195 -1.44 -15.55 -11.87
C ASP A 195 -2.81 -15.60 -11.18
N VAL A 196 -2.96 -14.94 -10.04
CA VAL A 196 -4.23 -14.86 -9.30
C VAL A 196 -4.55 -13.41 -8.96
N GLY A 197 -5.44 -12.82 -9.75
CA GLY A 197 -5.93 -11.46 -9.55
C GLY A 197 -7.25 -11.43 -8.78
N ILE A 198 -7.30 -10.70 -7.68
CA ILE A 198 -8.47 -10.59 -6.80
C ILE A 198 -8.85 -9.12 -6.64
N ILE A 199 -10.05 -8.76 -7.11
CA ILE A 199 -10.62 -7.44 -6.86
C ILE A 199 -11.44 -7.52 -5.58
N SER A 200 -11.02 -6.81 -4.54
CA SER A 200 -11.63 -6.83 -3.21
C SER A 200 -11.12 -5.67 -2.36
N ASN A 201 -11.94 -5.19 -1.44
CA ASN A 201 -11.43 -4.48 -0.26
C ASN A 201 -10.34 -5.34 0.41
N CYS A 202 -9.22 -4.72 0.78
CA CYS A 202 -8.03 -5.43 1.28
C CYS A 202 -8.34 -6.22 2.55
N ARG A 203 -9.06 -5.61 3.51
CA ARG A 203 -9.43 -6.26 4.77
C ARG A 203 -10.27 -7.51 4.52
N LEU A 204 -11.36 -7.37 3.77
CA LEU A 204 -12.24 -8.50 3.44
C LEU A 204 -11.51 -9.57 2.63
N GLY A 205 -10.63 -9.18 1.72
CA GLY A 205 -9.80 -10.08 0.93
C GLY A 205 -8.86 -10.93 1.78
N ILE A 206 -8.16 -10.28 2.72
CA ILE A 206 -7.23 -10.94 3.64
C ILE A 206 -8.00 -11.86 4.61
N GLU A 207 -9.12 -11.40 5.18
CA GLU A 207 -9.95 -12.22 6.10
C GLU A 207 -10.41 -13.52 5.45
N GLU A 208 -10.92 -13.45 4.22
CA GLU A 208 -11.35 -14.63 3.46
C GLU A 208 -10.16 -15.54 3.09
N LEU A 209 -9.00 -14.94 2.78
CA LEU A 209 -7.77 -15.69 2.49
C LEU A 209 -7.27 -16.45 3.72
N ILE A 210 -7.24 -15.80 4.89
CA ILE A 210 -6.90 -16.42 6.17
C ILE A 210 -7.86 -17.57 6.48
N ALA A 211 -9.18 -17.35 6.31
CA ALA A 211 -10.20 -18.37 6.55
C ALA A 211 -10.04 -19.58 5.61
N SER A 212 -9.65 -19.36 4.36
CA SER A 212 -9.38 -20.41 3.38
C SER A 212 -8.06 -21.15 3.65
N LEU A 213 -7.05 -20.47 4.19
CA LEU A 213 -5.73 -21.05 4.49
C LEU A 213 -5.71 -21.92 5.75
N LYS A 214 -6.32 -21.46 6.85
CA LYS A 214 -6.25 -22.15 8.16
C LYS A 214 -6.57 -23.66 8.08
N PRO A 215 -7.60 -24.12 7.33
CA PRO A 215 -7.90 -25.55 7.20
C PRO A 215 -6.90 -26.34 6.33
N GLN A 216 -6.10 -25.67 5.49
CA GLN A 216 -5.15 -26.31 4.57
C GLN A 216 -3.76 -26.51 5.21
N LEU A 217 -3.47 -25.81 6.31
CA LEU A 217 -2.17 -25.90 6.99
C LEU A 217 -2.04 -27.23 7.75
N THR A 218 -1.10 -28.06 7.30
CA THR A 218 -0.76 -29.34 7.92
C THR A 218 0.35 -29.17 8.97
N PRO A 219 0.59 -30.17 9.84
CA PRO A 219 1.73 -30.14 10.77
C PRO A 219 3.09 -29.97 10.07
N ALA A 220 3.26 -30.49 8.85
CA ALA A 220 4.49 -30.28 8.07
C ALA A 220 4.66 -28.81 7.65
N ASN A 221 3.56 -28.10 7.35
CA ASN A 221 3.62 -26.67 7.06
C ASN A 221 4.06 -25.87 8.30
N VAL A 222 3.72 -26.31 9.50
CA VAL A 222 4.04 -25.58 10.74
C VAL A 222 5.56 -25.43 10.94
N ASP A 223 6.34 -26.48 10.67
CA ASP A 223 7.80 -26.42 10.82
C ASP A 223 8.47 -25.57 9.73
N GLU A 224 7.96 -25.63 8.49
CA GLU A 224 8.39 -24.74 7.41
C GLU A 224 8.07 -23.27 7.73
N ILE A 225 6.85 -22.99 8.23
CA ILE A 225 6.41 -21.65 8.64
C ILE A 225 7.28 -21.11 9.77
N LYS A 226 7.59 -21.92 10.80
CA LYS A 226 8.48 -21.51 11.90
C LYS A 226 9.88 -21.19 11.41
N THR A 227 10.43 -22.02 10.53
CA THR A 227 11.74 -21.79 9.92
C THR A 227 11.75 -20.48 9.13
N ARG A 228 10.71 -20.26 8.32
CA ARG A 228 10.53 -19.04 7.51
C ARG A 228 10.39 -17.80 8.39
N LEU A 229 9.57 -17.87 9.44
CA LEU A 229 9.41 -16.80 10.43
C LEU A 229 10.76 -16.44 11.06
N GLN A 230 11.52 -17.43 11.56
CA GLN A 230 12.82 -17.18 12.16
C GLN A 230 13.80 -16.55 11.16
N SER A 231 13.78 -17.00 9.90
CA SER A 231 14.60 -16.43 8.83
C SER A 231 14.21 -14.99 8.53
N SER A 232 12.92 -14.69 8.42
CA SER A 232 12.39 -13.34 8.21
C SER A 232 12.81 -12.39 9.33
N VAL A 233 12.64 -12.80 10.60
CA VAL A 233 13.03 -11.99 11.77
C VAL A 233 14.54 -11.74 11.78
N ASN A 234 15.35 -12.78 11.55
CA ASN A 234 16.80 -12.63 11.50
C ASN A 234 17.24 -11.70 10.36
N GLY A 235 16.58 -11.80 9.20
CA GLY A 235 16.81 -10.95 8.04
C GLY A 235 16.48 -9.49 8.31
N ALA A 236 15.34 -9.20 8.95
CA ALA A 236 14.95 -7.85 9.33
C ALA A 236 15.96 -7.22 10.31
N VAL A 237 16.35 -7.97 11.34
CA VAL A 237 17.36 -7.53 12.32
C VAL A 237 18.72 -7.28 11.65
N ALA A 238 19.15 -8.16 10.76
CA ALA A 238 20.39 -8.00 10.02
C ALA A 238 20.37 -6.76 9.11
N LYS A 239 19.27 -6.53 8.39
CA LYS A 239 19.08 -5.36 7.52
C LYS A 239 19.13 -4.06 8.33
N ARG A 240 18.47 -4.03 9.49
CA ARG A 240 18.51 -2.90 10.42
C ARG A 240 19.93 -2.62 10.90
N ARG A 241 20.63 -3.65 11.38
CA ARG A 241 22.01 -3.53 11.86
C ARG A 241 22.96 -3.04 10.76
N ALA A 242 22.85 -3.59 9.55
CA ALA A 242 23.69 -3.20 8.43
C ALA A 242 23.50 -1.71 8.07
N PHE A 243 22.27 -1.19 8.18
CA PHE A 243 22.03 0.25 8.01
C PHE A 243 22.71 1.07 9.11
N ASP A 244 22.58 0.68 10.39
CA ASP A 244 23.22 1.37 11.51
C ASP A 244 24.75 1.39 11.39
N GLU A 245 25.35 0.28 10.97
CA GLU A 245 26.79 0.16 10.67
C GLU A 245 27.19 1.05 9.49
N SER A 246 26.36 1.16 8.45
CA SER A 246 26.66 1.97 7.26
C SER A 246 26.79 3.48 7.53
N VAL A 247 26.19 3.96 8.62
CA VAL A 247 26.18 5.40 8.98
C VAL A 247 27.12 5.74 10.13
N SER A 248 27.70 4.74 10.81
CA SER A 248 28.44 4.94 12.06
C SER A 248 29.73 5.75 11.87
N GLU A 249 30.48 5.52 10.78
CA GLU A 249 31.75 6.21 10.52
C GLU A 249 31.56 7.73 10.39
N LYS A 250 30.43 8.16 9.82
CA LYS A 250 30.12 9.56 9.57
C LYS A 250 29.18 10.18 10.60
N TRP A 251 28.90 9.48 11.71
CA TRP A 251 27.87 9.86 12.67
C TRP A 251 28.06 11.25 13.28
N ASP A 252 29.30 11.63 13.59
CA ASP A 252 29.68 12.93 14.17
C ASP A 252 30.34 13.87 13.14
N SER A 253 30.11 13.62 11.85
CA SER A 253 30.64 14.47 10.78
C SER A 253 30.09 15.89 10.82
N ARG A 254 30.87 16.83 10.28
CA ARG A 254 30.45 18.21 10.01
C ARG A 254 30.62 18.50 8.52
N PRO A 255 29.54 18.76 7.76
CA PRO A 255 28.13 18.91 8.19
C PRO A 255 27.48 17.61 8.71
N MET A 256 26.42 17.76 9.52
CA MET A 256 25.63 16.65 10.07
C MET A 256 25.04 15.78 8.96
N THR A 257 25.06 14.47 9.15
CA THR A 257 24.44 13.54 8.19
C THR A 257 22.92 13.51 8.35
N PRO A 258 22.16 13.22 7.26
CA PRO A 258 20.72 13.03 7.35
C PRO A 258 20.33 11.91 8.33
N ALA A 259 21.09 10.82 8.39
CA ALA A 259 20.86 9.74 9.34
C ALA A 259 20.95 10.22 10.79
N ARG A 260 21.98 11.01 11.13
CA ARG A 260 22.12 11.60 12.47
C ARG A 260 20.94 12.53 12.78
N MET A 261 20.56 13.40 11.85
CA MET A 261 19.43 14.31 12.03
C MET A 261 18.12 13.54 12.31
N MET A 262 17.84 12.51 11.52
CA MET A 262 16.60 11.73 11.65
C MET A 262 16.53 10.93 12.95
N ASP A 263 17.65 10.36 13.40
CA ASP A 263 17.73 9.68 14.70
C ASP A 263 17.42 10.62 15.87
N GLU A 264 18.06 11.80 15.91
CA GLU A 264 17.82 12.79 16.97
C GLU A 264 16.38 13.32 16.95
N LEU A 265 15.81 13.55 15.77
CA LEU A 265 14.41 13.94 15.63
C LEU A 265 13.47 12.84 16.14
N SER A 266 13.72 11.58 15.77
CA SER A 266 12.87 10.46 16.19
C SER A 266 12.80 10.30 17.71
N LYS A 267 13.87 10.64 18.43
CA LYS A 267 13.94 10.60 19.90
C LYS A 267 13.25 11.78 20.57
N ALA A 268 13.10 12.91 19.87
CA ALA A 268 12.52 14.13 20.40
C ALA A 268 11.01 14.25 20.16
N LEU A 269 10.45 13.40 19.30
CA LEU A 269 9.03 13.45 18.96
C LEU A 269 8.15 12.80 20.02
N PRO A 270 6.95 13.36 20.27
CA PRO A 270 5.94 12.67 21.07
C PRO A 270 5.33 11.48 20.30
N ASP A 271 4.80 10.50 21.04
CA ASP A 271 4.24 9.26 20.47
C ASP A 271 3.08 9.49 19.49
N ASN A 272 2.36 10.61 19.60
CA ASN A 272 1.25 10.97 18.73
C ASN A 272 1.63 11.96 17.60
N ALA A 273 2.92 12.07 17.29
CA ALA A 273 3.40 12.94 16.23
C ALA A 273 2.93 12.48 14.85
N ILE A 274 2.50 13.43 14.02
CA ILE A 274 2.26 13.21 12.58
C ILE A 274 3.53 13.63 11.84
N VAL A 275 4.08 12.71 11.04
CA VAL A 275 5.31 12.93 10.27
C VAL A 275 4.95 13.10 8.81
N VAL A 276 5.35 14.23 8.22
CA VAL A 276 5.16 14.50 6.79
C VAL A 276 6.51 14.41 6.10
N ASP A 277 6.65 13.47 5.16
CA ASP A 277 7.89 13.15 4.46
C ASP A 277 7.95 13.80 3.06
N ASP A 278 8.84 14.79 2.90
CA ASP A 278 9.28 15.33 1.60
C ASP A 278 10.78 15.04 1.33
N ALA A 279 11.36 14.06 2.04
CA ALA A 279 12.77 13.73 2.00
C ALA A 279 13.09 12.73 0.88
N ILE A 280 12.91 13.11 -0.39
CA ILE A 280 13.10 12.21 -1.55
C ILE A 280 14.46 11.47 -1.50
N SER A 281 15.56 12.21 -1.32
CA SER A 281 16.93 11.64 -1.33
C SER A 281 17.31 10.92 -0.04
N ASN A 282 16.58 11.15 1.07
CA ASN A 282 16.94 10.65 2.40
C ASN A 282 15.80 9.84 3.06
N ARG A 283 14.78 9.45 2.30
CA ARG A 283 13.61 8.68 2.77
C ARG A 283 14.02 7.41 3.49
N GLY A 284 15.07 6.74 3.04
CA GLY A 284 15.60 5.55 3.70
C GLY A 284 15.97 5.80 5.16
N ALA A 285 16.64 6.92 5.46
CA ALA A 285 16.98 7.30 6.83
C ALA A 285 15.74 7.67 7.64
N LEU A 286 14.80 8.43 7.06
CA LEU A 286 13.55 8.79 7.73
C LEU A 286 12.76 7.52 8.11
N ARG A 287 12.49 6.64 7.14
CA ARG A 287 11.70 5.41 7.36
C ARG A 287 12.44 4.38 8.23
N HIS A 288 13.76 4.48 8.35
CA HIS A 288 14.53 3.70 9.32
C HIS A 288 14.27 4.21 10.73
N TYR A 289 14.55 5.47 11.05
CA TYR A 289 14.49 5.95 12.44
C TYR A 289 13.07 6.20 12.95
N PHE A 290 12.16 6.64 12.09
CA PHE A 290 10.79 6.93 12.47
C PHE A 290 9.96 5.65 12.48
N LYS A 291 9.50 5.29 13.67
CA LYS A 291 8.65 4.13 13.91
C LYS A 291 7.19 4.56 13.86
N ALA A 292 6.39 3.78 13.17
CA ALA A 292 4.94 3.85 13.13
C ALA A 292 4.34 2.46 13.32
N GLU A 293 3.16 2.43 13.93
CA GLU A 293 2.33 1.24 14.14
C GLU A 293 1.09 1.30 13.25
#